data_AF-A0A7V8XLZ7-F1
#
_entry.id   AF-A0A7V8XLZ7-F1
#
_cell.length_a   1.000
_cell.length_b   1.000
_cell.length_c   1.000
_cell.angle_alpha   90.00
_cell.angle_beta   90.00
_cell.angle_gamma   90.00
#
_symmetry.space_group_name_H-M   'P 1'
#
loop_
_entity.id
_entity.type
_entity.pdbx_description
1 polymer ?
#
loop_
_entity_poly.entity_id
_entity_poly.type
_entity_poly.pdbx_seq_one_letter_code
_entity_poly.pdbx_strand_id
1 'polypeptide(L)'
;MKGYDVLTFDDERAGTVVGKQGSNVIVEQGAIFKHRRALPEIFVTIDEGERVVRTTVSKDVLAAAPEVGDDGVDERAVAEHYGLASGEAAPGTLGDGSLDPDEPERTAETQEQRTGVETASAERARIQQSQGRGEGPSDHPESPGLLGDRNLDGR
;
A
#
# COMPACT_ATOMS: atom_id res chain seq x y z
N MET A 1 -5.84 27.55 8.94
CA MET A 1 -4.79 26.65 9.44
C MET A 1 -3.79 27.31 10.40
N LYS A 2 -3.32 28.54 10.17
CA LYS A 2 -2.41 29.20 11.13
C LYS A 2 -3.08 29.33 12.51
N GLY A 3 -2.37 28.90 13.55
CA GLY A 3 -2.85 28.83 14.93
C GLY A 3 -3.64 27.58 15.28
N TYR A 4 -3.69 26.57 14.41
CA TYR A 4 -4.37 25.29 14.71
C TYR A 4 -3.43 24.42 15.53
N ASP A 5 -3.99 23.67 16.47
CA ASP A 5 -3.23 22.70 17.25
C ASP A 5 -2.96 21.45 16.41
N VAL A 6 -1.72 20.96 16.46
CA VAL A 6 -1.32 19.73 15.77
C VAL A 6 -1.44 18.58 16.76
N LEU A 7 -2.32 17.62 16.45
CA LEU A 7 -2.47 16.36 17.16
C LEU A 7 -1.86 15.23 16.34
N THR A 8 -1.12 14.35 16.99
CA THR A 8 -0.60 13.11 16.40
C THR A 8 -1.72 12.04 16.35
N PHE A 9 -1.42 10.90 15.74
CA PHE A 9 -2.40 9.82 15.54
C PHE A 9 -2.93 9.22 16.85
N ASP A 10 -2.20 9.40 17.95
CA ASP A 10 -2.51 8.99 19.32
C ASP A 10 -3.18 10.11 20.14
N ASP A 11 -3.70 11.16 19.47
CA ASP A 11 -4.32 12.35 20.06
C ASP A 11 -3.38 13.16 20.98
N GLU A 12 -2.07 12.95 20.93
CA GLU A 12 -1.12 13.79 21.65
C GLU A 12 -0.87 15.13 20.95
N ARG A 13 -0.72 16.19 21.74
CA ARG A 13 -0.37 17.50 21.20
C ARG A 13 1.09 17.55 20.78
N ALA A 14 1.30 17.66 19.46
CA ALA A 14 2.60 17.79 18.83
C ALA A 14 3.10 19.24 18.80
N GLY A 15 2.22 20.23 18.67
CA GLY A 15 2.60 21.63 18.54
C GLY A 15 1.46 22.51 18.01
N THR A 16 1.82 23.64 17.40
CA THR A 16 0.86 24.57 16.78
C THR A 16 1.35 25.02 15.41
N VAL A 17 0.45 25.11 14.43
CA VAL A 17 0.79 25.55 13.07
C VAL A 17 1.06 27.04 13.04
N VAL A 18 2.26 27.44 12.61
CA VAL A 18 2.66 28.86 12.51
C VAL A 18 2.65 29.38 11.08
N GLY A 19 2.68 28.49 10.09
CA GLY A 19 2.66 28.85 8.68
C GLY A 19 2.65 27.63 7.75
N LYS A 20 2.72 27.92 6.45
CA LYS A 20 2.87 26.93 5.38
C LYS A 20 3.87 27.49 4.37
N GLN A 21 4.77 26.65 3.88
CA GLN A 21 5.74 26.97 2.84
C GLN A 21 5.81 25.79 1.86
N GLY A 22 5.51 26.05 0.59
CA GLY A 22 5.43 25.01 -0.43
C GLY A 22 4.42 23.91 -0.03
N SER A 23 4.88 22.66 -0.10
CA SER A 23 4.12 21.47 0.30
C SER A 23 4.29 21.10 1.79
N ASN A 24 4.85 22.00 2.60
CA ASN A 24 5.15 21.76 4.01
C ASN A 24 4.41 22.73 4.92
N VAL A 25 3.84 22.21 6.00
CA VAL A 25 3.23 22.95 7.11
C VAL A 25 4.30 23.19 8.17
N ILE A 26 4.44 24.42 8.64
CA ILE A 26 5.42 24.77 9.67
C ILE A 26 4.75 24.66 11.03
N VAL A 27 5.27 23.75 11.87
CA VAL A 27 4.79 23.47 13.22
C VAL A 27 5.79 23.99 14.23
N GLU A 28 5.32 24.78 15.19
CA GLU A 28 6.11 25.23 16.32
C GLU A 28 5.94 24.27 17.51
N GLN A 29 7.06 23.81 18.05
CA GLN A 29 7.14 22.91 19.20
C GLN A 29 7.98 23.53 20.32
N GLY A 30 7.67 23.16 21.57
CA GLY A 30 8.41 23.57 22.76
C GLY A 30 7.73 24.68 23.57
N ALA A 31 7.90 24.62 24.90
CA ALA A 31 7.25 25.53 25.83
C ALA A 31 8.12 26.76 26.19
N ILE A 32 9.45 26.58 26.25
CA ILE A 32 10.41 27.62 26.65
C ILE A 32 11.28 28.03 25.44
N PHE A 33 11.91 27.06 24.80
CA PHE A 33 12.59 27.25 23.52
C PHE A 33 11.69 26.72 22.42
N LYS A 34 11.33 27.61 21.51
CA LYS A 34 10.43 27.31 20.40
C LYS A 34 11.25 26.90 19.19
N HIS A 35 11.04 25.68 18.73
CA HIS A 35 11.64 25.15 17.51
C HIS A 35 10.58 25.05 16.44
N ARG A 36 10.94 25.44 15.22
CA ARG A 36 10.03 25.33 14.07
C ARG A 36 10.45 24.12 13.26
N ARG A 37 9.52 23.23 12.99
CA ARG A 37 9.71 22.00 12.22
C ARG A 37 8.79 22.03 11.00
N ALA A 38 9.27 21.50 9.89
CA ALA A 38 8.47 21.35 8.69
C ALA A 38 7.81 19.96 8.69
N LEU A 39 6.51 19.91 8.43
CA LEU A 39 5.71 18.71 8.31
C LEU A 39 5.07 18.66 6.92
N PRO A 40 5.33 17.63 6.10
CA PRO A 40 4.72 17.51 4.77
C PRO A 40 3.19 17.47 4.84
N GLU A 41 2.54 18.22 3.95
CA GLU A 41 1.07 18.32 3.90
C GLU A 41 0.39 16.97 3.63
N ILE A 42 1.08 16.03 2.98
CA ILE A 42 0.56 14.70 2.71
C ILE A 42 0.27 13.88 3.98
N PHE A 43 0.90 14.22 5.10
CA PHE A 43 0.65 13.58 6.40
C PHE A 43 -0.37 14.33 7.24
N VAL A 44 -0.94 15.41 6.72
CA VAL A 44 -1.79 16.34 7.46
C VAL A 44 -3.23 16.22 7.00
N THR A 45 -4.11 15.95 7.97
CA THR A 45 -5.56 16.05 7.82
C THR A 45 -6.07 17.23 8.63
N ILE A 46 -6.85 18.11 8.01
CA ILE A 46 -7.39 19.30 8.67
C ILE A 46 -8.82 19.03 9.13
N ASP A 47 -9.07 19.25 10.41
CA ASP A 47 -10.42 19.35 10.95
C ASP A 47 -10.77 20.84 11.16
N GLU A 48 -11.62 21.37 10.30
CA GLU A 48 -12.04 22.77 10.37
C GLU A 48 -13.02 23.05 11.51
N GLY A 49 -13.80 22.05 11.92
CA GLY A 49 -14.80 22.18 12.98
C GLY A 49 -14.16 22.31 14.36
N GLU A 50 -13.14 21.50 14.62
CA GLU A 50 -12.38 21.52 15.88
C GLU A 50 -11.19 22.50 15.84
N ARG A 51 -10.84 23.03 14.65
CA ARG A 51 -9.64 23.84 14.39
C ARG A 51 -8.35 23.12 14.78
N VAL A 52 -8.30 21.83 14.46
CA VAL A 52 -7.20 20.92 14.76
C VAL A 52 -6.60 20.37 13.46
N VAL A 53 -5.30 20.11 13.49
CA VAL A 53 -4.57 19.43 12.43
C VAL A 53 -4.15 18.07 12.97
N ARG A 54 -4.66 16.99 12.37
CA ARG A 54 -4.28 15.62 12.71
C ARG A 54 -3.14 15.18 11.80
N THR A 55 -2.09 14.59 12.37
CA THR A 55 -0.97 14.02 11.63
C THR A 55 -0.80 12.54 11.90
N THR A 56 -0.41 11.78 10.87
CA THR A 56 -0.08 10.37 10.99
C THR A 56 1.33 10.14 11.55
N VAL A 57 2.11 11.20 11.72
CA VAL A 57 3.50 11.16 12.21
C VAL A 57 3.50 11.25 13.73
N SER A 58 4.36 10.48 14.41
CA SER A 58 4.53 10.59 15.86
C SER A 58 5.26 11.88 16.26
N LYS A 59 5.11 12.26 17.54
CA LYS A 59 5.74 13.47 18.07
C LYS A 59 7.26 13.42 18.00
N ASP A 60 7.86 12.25 18.24
CA ASP A 60 9.32 12.07 18.20
C ASP A 60 9.87 12.24 16.78
N VAL A 61 9.17 11.70 15.78
CA VAL A 61 9.57 11.86 14.37
C VAL A 61 9.47 13.32 13.94
N LEU A 62 8.44 14.05 14.40
CA LEU A 62 8.32 15.49 14.16
C LEU A 62 9.41 16.30 14.90
N ALA A 63 9.75 15.92 16.13
CA ALA A 63 10.77 16.61 16.92
C ALA A 63 12.18 16.44 16.33
N ALA A 64 12.45 15.31 15.69
CA ALA A 64 13.70 15.01 14.99
C ALA A 64 13.78 15.63 13.58
N ALA A 65 12.70 16.22 13.07
CA ALA A 65 12.67 16.79 11.73
C ALA A 65 13.63 17.98 11.58
N PRO A 66 14.06 18.32 10.35
CA PRO A 66 14.90 19.49 10.10
C PRO A 66 14.30 20.78 10.68
N GLU A 67 15.16 21.61 11.30
CA GLU A 67 14.74 22.90 11.86
C GLU A 67 14.53 23.92 10.74
N VAL A 68 13.45 24.70 10.85
CA VAL A 68 13.14 25.79 9.92
C VAL A 68 13.77 27.07 10.47
N GLY A 69 14.93 27.43 9.92
CA GLY A 69 15.65 28.67 10.23
C GLY A 69 15.19 29.87 9.39
N ASP A 70 15.97 30.94 9.43
CA ASP A 70 15.70 32.18 8.67
C ASP A 70 15.86 31.98 7.14
N ASP A 71 16.67 31.00 6.74
CA ASP A 71 16.86 30.62 5.34
C ASP A 71 15.65 29.87 4.74
N GLY A 72 14.63 29.56 5.57
CA GLY A 72 13.39 28.89 5.16
C GLY A 72 13.44 27.37 5.31
N VAL A 73 12.48 26.70 4.68
CA VAL A 73 12.38 25.22 4.69
C VAL A 73 13.30 24.61 3.62
N ASP A 74 14.24 23.77 4.03
CA ASP A 74 14.97 22.86 3.13
C ASP A 74 14.07 21.68 2.76
N GLU A 75 13.39 21.79 1.63
CA GLU A 75 12.43 20.79 1.17
C GLU A 75 13.07 19.42 0.92
N ARG A 76 14.36 19.38 0.55
CA ARG A 76 15.06 18.11 0.31
C ARG A 76 15.36 17.41 1.62
N ALA A 77 15.91 18.12 2.60
CA ALA A 77 16.18 17.55 3.93
C ALA A 77 14.89 17.04 4.59
N VAL A 78 13.77 17.76 4.40
CA VAL A 78 12.46 17.34 4.89
C VAL A 78 11.99 16.07 4.17
N ALA A 79 12.08 16.03 2.83
CA ALA A 79 11.68 14.86 2.07
C ALA A 79 12.51 13.61 2.45
N GLU A 80 13.83 13.76 2.62
CA GLU A 80 14.73 12.68 3.08
C GLU A 80 14.34 12.19 4.49
N HIS A 81 14.10 13.09 5.44
CA HIS A 81 13.71 12.74 6.81
C HIS A 81 12.41 11.93 6.87
N TYR A 82 11.44 12.27 6.02
CA TYR A 82 10.14 11.61 5.95
C TYR A 82 10.07 10.45 4.95
N GLY A 83 11.18 10.10 4.29
CA GLY A 83 11.23 9.02 3.30
C GLY A 83 10.36 9.26 2.08
N LEU A 84 10.19 10.52 1.67
CA LEU A 84 9.36 10.89 0.53
C LEU A 84 10.13 10.71 -0.78
N ALA A 85 9.45 10.21 -1.81
CA ALA A 85 10.00 10.02 -3.15
C ALA A 85 10.52 11.31 -3.81
N SER A 86 10.20 12.49 -3.27
CA SER A 86 10.76 13.78 -3.70
C SER A 86 12.17 14.05 -3.15
N GLY A 87 12.66 13.25 -2.18
CA GLY A 87 13.99 13.37 -1.58
C GLY A 87 15.07 12.59 -2.33
N GLU A 88 14.69 11.59 -3.12
CA GLU A 88 15.59 10.77 -3.93
C GLU A 88 15.21 10.86 -5.42
N ALA A 89 16.21 10.82 -6.30
CA ALA A 89 15.91 10.57 -7.71
C ALA A 89 15.29 9.17 -7.82
N ALA A 90 14.12 9.06 -8.47
CA ALA A 90 13.47 7.77 -8.68
C ALA A 90 14.50 6.73 -9.17
N PRO A 91 14.61 5.55 -8.53
CA PRO A 91 15.54 4.53 -8.98
C PRO A 91 15.25 4.23 -10.45
N GLY A 92 16.30 4.12 -11.27
CA GLY A 92 16.18 3.93 -12.72
C GLY A 92 15.49 2.62 -13.15
N THR A 93 15.12 1.77 -12.19
CA THR A 93 14.35 0.55 -12.39
C THR A 93 12.95 0.76 -11.83
N LEU A 94 12.02 1.23 -12.68
CA LEU A 94 10.59 1.38 -12.38
C LEU A 94 9.86 0.03 -12.14
N GLY A 95 10.58 -1.08 -11.94
CA GLY A 95 9.98 -2.41 -11.89
C GLY A 95 9.46 -2.93 -13.23
N ASP A 96 9.57 -2.15 -14.31
CA ASP A 96 9.50 -2.65 -15.67
C ASP A 96 10.79 -3.42 -15.93
N GLY A 97 10.81 -4.69 -15.56
CA GLY A 97 11.82 -5.62 -16.06
C GLY A 97 11.77 -5.55 -17.58
N SER A 98 12.83 -5.02 -18.21
CA SER A 98 12.99 -5.15 -19.65
C SER A 98 13.30 -6.61 -19.91
N LEU A 99 12.33 -7.35 -20.43
CA LEU A 99 12.57 -8.68 -20.97
C LEU A 99 13.52 -8.51 -22.16
N ASP A 100 14.69 -9.12 -22.08
CA ASP A 100 15.55 -9.23 -23.26
C ASP A 100 14.79 -10.10 -24.29
N PRO A 101 14.74 -9.73 -25.58
CA PRO A 101 14.09 -10.58 -26.59
C PRO A 101 14.74 -11.97 -26.70
N ASP A 102 15.98 -12.15 -26.25
CA ASP A 102 16.67 -13.43 -26.15
C ASP A 102 16.58 -14.06 -24.74
N GLU A 103 15.89 -13.42 -23.78
CA GLU A 103 15.61 -14.01 -22.48
C GLU A 103 14.55 -15.11 -22.66
N PRO A 104 14.87 -16.39 -22.36
CA PRO A 104 13.89 -17.44 -22.48
C PRO A 104 12.75 -17.15 -21.51
N GLU A 105 11.53 -17.00 -22.04
CA GLU A 105 10.32 -16.83 -21.24
C GLU A 105 10.31 -17.88 -20.13
N ARG A 106 10.55 -17.45 -18.88
CA ARG A 106 10.49 -18.35 -17.73
C ARG A 106 9.02 -18.58 -17.39
N THR A 107 8.39 -19.45 -18.15
CA THR A 107 7.05 -19.95 -17.84
C THR A 107 7.10 -20.99 -16.73
N ALA A 108 6.01 -21.13 -15.99
CA ALA A 108 5.87 -22.17 -14.96
C ALA A 108 6.13 -23.57 -15.55
N GLU A 109 5.64 -23.84 -16.76
CA GLU A 109 5.82 -25.13 -17.45
C GLU A 109 7.29 -25.41 -17.80
N THR A 110 8.07 -24.40 -18.21
CA THR A 110 9.51 -24.56 -18.51
C THR A 110 10.30 -24.86 -17.24
N GLN A 111 9.90 -24.25 -16.12
CA GLN A 111 10.51 -24.53 -14.82
C GLN A 111 10.16 -25.94 -14.33
N GLU A 112 8.90 -26.36 -14.46
CA GLU A 112 8.43 -27.71 -14.11
C GLU A 112 9.18 -28.80 -14.88
N GLN A 113 9.36 -28.62 -16.20
CA GLN A 113 10.15 -29.54 -17.04
C GLN A 113 11.62 -29.62 -16.59
N ARG A 114 12.22 -28.49 -16.21
CA ARG A 114 13.61 -28.45 -15.74
C ARG A 114 13.79 -29.11 -14.38
N THR A 115 12.84 -28.96 -13.47
CA THR A 115 12.90 -29.54 -12.11
C THR A 115 12.39 -30.97 -12.05
N GLY A 116 11.91 -31.52 -13.18
CA GLY A 116 11.35 -32.87 -13.26
C GLY A 116 9.97 -33.00 -12.63
N VAL A 117 9.27 -31.88 -12.43
CA VAL A 117 7.88 -31.85 -11.96
C VAL A 117 6.97 -32.04 -13.17
N GLU A 118 5.92 -32.85 -13.03
CA GLU A 118 4.91 -33.04 -14.08
C GLU A 118 4.24 -31.69 -14.39
N THR A 119 4.24 -31.30 -15.66
CA THR A 119 3.60 -30.02 -16.06
C THR A 119 2.09 -30.10 -15.95
N ALA A 120 1.43 -28.99 -15.64
CA ALA A 120 -0.03 -28.91 -15.61
C ALA A 120 -0.69 -29.31 -16.95
N SER A 121 -0.02 -29.09 -18.08
CA SER A 121 -0.50 -29.54 -19.40
C SER A 121 -0.37 -31.05 -19.60
N ALA A 122 0.69 -31.67 -19.09
CA ALA A 122 0.84 -33.13 -19.09
C ALA A 122 -0.22 -33.81 -18.19
N GLU A 123 -0.46 -33.25 -17.01
CA GLU A 123 -1.50 -33.74 -16.10
C GLU A 123 -2.89 -33.68 -16.76
N ARG A 124 -3.24 -32.55 -17.39
CA ARG A 124 -4.51 -32.41 -18.13
C ARG A 124 -4.63 -33.39 -19.29
N ALA A 125 -3.56 -33.59 -20.07
CA ALA A 125 -3.55 -34.55 -21.16
C ALA A 125 -3.74 -35.99 -20.65
N ARG A 126 -3.13 -36.33 -19.51
CA ARG A 126 -3.30 -37.63 -18.86
C ARG A 126 -4.74 -37.84 -18.39
N ILE A 127 -5.35 -36.85 -17.75
CA ILE A 127 -6.76 -36.90 -17.34
C ILE A 127 -7.66 -37.10 -18.56
N GLN A 128 -7.44 -36.34 -19.64
CA GLN A 128 -8.22 -36.44 -20.87
C GLN A 128 -8.04 -37.78 -21.60
N GLN A 129 -6.85 -38.39 -21.55
CA GLN A 129 -6.60 -39.72 -22.11
C GLN A 129 -7.16 -40.84 -21.23
N SER A 130 -7.24 -40.62 -19.92
CA SER A 130 -7.82 -41.57 -18.97
C SER A 130 -9.35 -41.60 -19.02
N GLN A 131 -9.98 -40.50 -19.44
CA GLN A 131 -11.40 -40.46 -19.77
C GLN A 131 -11.57 -41.03 -21.19
N GLY A 132 -12.16 -42.22 -21.30
CA GLY A 132 -12.47 -42.82 -22.60
C GLY A 132 -13.26 -41.85 -23.48
N ARG A 133 -13.09 -41.94 -24.80
CA ARG A 133 -13.81 -41.12 -25.78
C ARG A 133 -15.32 -41.35 -25.65
N GLY A 134 -15.97 -40.58 -24.77
CA GLY A 134 -17.41 -40.68 -24.51
C GLY A 134 -17.84 -40.69 -23.04
N GLU A 135 -16.94 -40.57 -22.05
CA GLU A 135 -17.33 -40.42 -20.64
C GLU A 135 -16.97 -39.02 -20.13
N GLY A 136 -17.95 -38.12 -20.19
CA GLY A 136 -17.91 -36.85 -19.49
C GLY A 136 -18.19 -37.05 -17.99
N PRO A 137 -17.91 -36.04 -17.15
CA PRO A 137 -18.22 -36.04 -15.71
C PRO A 137 -19.73 -36.17 -15.39
N SER A 138 -20.58 -36.28 -16.42
CA SER A 138 -22.03 -36.45 -16.36
C SER A 138 -22.50 -37.88 -16.68
N ASP A 139 -21.62 -38.79 -17.09
CA ASP A 139 -21.99 -40.15 -17.53
C ASP A 139 -21.99 -41.19 -16.40
N HIS A 140 -22.05 -40.75 -15.14
CA HIS A 140 -22.37 -41.66 -14.04
C HIS A 140 -23.85 -42.08 -14.12
N PRO A 141 -24.18 -43.37 -13.93
CA PRO A 141 -25.56 -43.79 -13.78
C PRO A 141 -26.18 -42.99 -12.65
N GLU A 142 -27.34 -42.40 -12.93
CA GLU A 142 -28.04 -41.48 -12.05
C GLU A 142 -28.05 -42.01 -10.62
N SER A 143 -27.42 -41.26 -9.72
CA SER A 143 -27.55 -41.51 -8.29
C SER A 143 -29.03 -41.38 -7.95
N PRO A 144 -29.65 -42.34 -7.23
CA PRO A 144 -31.04 -42.23 -6.82
C PRO A 144 -31.24 -40.90 -6.11
N GLY A 145 -32.01 -40.01 -6.72
CA GLY A 145 -32.15 -38.63 -6.31
C GLY A 145 -32.58 -38.53 -4.85
N LEU A 146 -31.69 -37.99 -4.01
CA LEU A 146 -32.03 -37.47 -2.70
C LEU A 146 -32.69 -36.08 -2.87
N LEU A 147 -33.74 -36.01 -3.69
CA LEU A 147 -34.63 -34.86 -3.75
C LEU A 147 -35.54 -34.96 -2.52
N GLY A 148 -35.08 -34.36 -1.43
CA GLY A 148 -35.97 -34.02 -0.32
C GLY A 148 -37.07 -33.10 -0.85
N ASP A 149 -38.29 -33.62 -0.88
CA ASP A 149 -39.54 -32.87 -1.08
C ASP A 149 -39.54 -31.66 -0.14
N ARG A 150 -39.26 -30.47 -0.68
CA ARG A 150 -39.67 -29.20 -0.07
C ARG A 150 -41.00 -28.81 -0.68
N ASN A 151 -42.06 -29.45 -0.21
CA ASN A 151 -43.40 -28.87 -0.32
C ASN A 151 -43.50 -27.70 0.67
N LEU A 152 -43.23 -26.51 0.13
CA LEU A 152 -43.69 -25.25 0.70
C LEU A 152 -45.13 -25.03 0.22
N ASP A 153 -46.09 -25.44 1.03
CA ASP A 153 -47.45 -24.92 1.10
C ASP A 153 -47.75 -24.79 2.61
N GLY A 154 -48.18 -23.68 3.19
CA GLY A 154 -49.04 -22.64 2.62
C GLY A 154 -50.43 -22.65 3.29
N ARG A 155 -50.51 -22.60 4.64
CA ARG A 155 -51.56 -21.94 5.47
C ARG A 155 -51.45 -22.30 6.95
#